data_AF-A0A256YT84-F1
#
_entry.id   AF-A0A256YT84-F1
#
_cell.length_a   1.000
_cell.length_b   1.000
_cell.length_c   1.000
_cell.angle_alpha   90.00
_cell.angle_beta   90.00
_cell.angle_gamma   90.00
#
_symmetry.space_group_name_H-M   'P 1'
#
loop_
_entity.id
_entity.type
_entity.pdbx_description
1 polymer ?
#
loop_
_entity_poly.entity_id
_entity_poly.type
_entity_poly.pdbx_seq_one_letter_code
_entity_poly.pdbx_strand_id
1 'polypeptide(L)'
;MVFKRIFGRNTEEDDEEYIDLDKIIEEPKSNSGRQIIKIDKILEYKDAERVQKLVREGFIVLAETEELKNKDVGELRRVIERIKKTVTAIDGDVVMGPKSVLIICPGSVKVARE
;
A
#
# COMPACT_ATOMS: atom_id res chain seq x y z
N MET A 1 17.24 -48.96 52.76
CA MET A 1 15.88 -48.48 53.11
C MET A 1 15.61 -47.19 52.34
N VAL A 2 14.73 -47.27 51.33
CA VAL A 2 13.44 -46.55 51.22
C VAL A 2 13.61 -45.04 50.96
N PHE A 3 13.59 -44.60 49.69
CA PHE A 3 12.41 -44.07 48.98
C PHE A 3 11.58 -43.02 49.75
N LYS A 4 11.69 -41.75 49.33
CA LYS A 4 10.57 -40.81 49.41
C LYS A 4 10.64 -39.78 48.27
N ARG A 5 9.83 -40.06 47.23
CA ARG A 5 9.06 -39.12 46.37
C ARG A 5 9.81 -37.88 45.86
N ILE A 6 10.10 -37.76 44.56
CA ILE A 6 9.15 -37.45 43.47
C ILE A 6 8.12 -36.39 43.88
N PHE A 7 8.42 -35.11 43.66
CA PHE A 7 7.47 -34.11 43.14
C PHE A 7 8.19 -32.80 42.77
N GLY A 8 8.00 -32.28 41.56
CA GLY A 8 8.39 -30.91 41.20
C GLY A 8 9.31 -30.81 40.00
N ARG A 9 8.78 -31.21 38.84
CA ARG A 9 9.38 -31.15 37.51
C ARG A 9 9.42 -29.70 37.00
N ASN A 10 10.58 -29.32 36.47
CA ASN A 10 10.90 -28.23 35.54
C ASN A 10 9.89 -27.09 35.40
N THR A 11 10.29 -25.90 35.82
CA THR A 11 9.87 -24.62 35.24
C THR A 11 10.16 -24.64 33.75
N GLU A 12 9.11 -24.89 32.96
CA GLU A 12 9.03 -24.47 31.57
C GLU A 12 8.92 -22.94 31.61
N GLU A 13 10.06 -22.27 31.42
CA GLU A 13 10.09 -20.89 30.97
C GLU A 13 9.60 -20.93 29.52
N ASP A 14 8.31 -20.63 29.33
CA ASP A 14 7.79 -20.20 28.03
C ASP A 14 8.53 -18.91 27.67
N ASP A 15 9.61 -19.06 26.90
CA ASP A 15 10.20 -17.98 26.13
C ASP A 15 9.15 -17.55 25.08
N GLU A 16 8.20 -16.72 25.49
CA GLU A 16 7.45 -15.87 24.59
C GLU A 16 8.47 -14.97 23.89
N GLU A 17 8.93 -15.39 22.72
CA GLU A 17 9.76 -14.59 21.83
C GLU A 17 8.94 -13.37 21.39
N TYR A 18 9.05 -12.28 22.15
CA TYR A 18 8.43 -11.00 21.82
C TYR A 18 8.99 -10.54 20.48
N ILE A 19 8.20 -10.73 19.42
CA ILE A 19 8.47 -10.14 18.12
C ILE A 19 8.26 -8.64 18.26
N ASP A 20 9.38 -7.92 18.31
CA ASP A 20 9.43 -6.46 18.30
C ASP A 20 8.84 -5.96 16.97
N LEU A 21 7.56 -5.54 16.98
CA LEU A 21 6.87 -5.08 15.76
C LEU A 21 7.62 -3.93 15.07
N ASP A 22 8.39 -3.16 15.84
CA ASP A 22 9.20 -2.04 15.37
C ASP A 22 10.30 -2.49 14.39
N LYS A 23 10.73 -3.77 14.43
CA LYS A 23 11.69 -4.34 13.46
C LYS A 23 11.05 -4.89 12.19
N ILE A 24 9.74 -5.20 12.22
CA ILE A 24 8.98 -5.67 11.05
C ILE A 24 8.49 -4.51 10.20
N ILE A 25 8.43 -3.31 10.79
CA ILE A 25 8.38 -2.06 10.04
C ILE A 25 9.78 -1.86 9.43
N GLU A 26 10.16 -2.70 8.47
CA GLU A 26 11.13 -2.30 7.46
C GLU A 26 10.54 -1.02 6.87
N GLU A 27 11.10 0.12 7.28
CA GLU A 27 10.86 1.39 6.60
C GLU A 27 11.00 1.09 5.10
N PRO A 28 9.96 1.37 4.28
CA PRO A 28 9.98 1.04 2.87
C PRO A 28 11.26 1.62 2.29
N LYS A 29 12.18 0.72 1.87
CA LYS A 29 13.57 0.99 1.50
C LYS A 29 13.73 2.43 1.04
N SER A 30 14.22 3.27 1.94
CA SER A 30 14.34 4.71 1.72
C SER A 30 15.11 4.94 0.43
N ASN A 31 14.40 5.29 -0.63
CA ASN A 31 14.97 5.82 -1.85
C ASN A 31 15.52 7.23 -1.55
N SER A 32 16.51 7.37 -0.67
CA SER A 32 17.30 8.61 -0.49
C SER A 32 16.46 9.90 -0.47
N GLY A 33 15.35 9.97 0.26
CA GLY A 33 14.46 11.16 0.30
C GLY A 33 13.91 11.64 -1.06
N ARG A 34 14.15 10.92 -2.16
CA ARG A 34 13.67 11.25 -3.50
C ARG A 34 12.36 10.49 -3.74
N GLN A 35 11.33 11.24 -4.11
CA GLN A 35 10.09 10.65 -4.58
C GLN A 35 10.27 10.17 -6.02
N ILE A 36 9.79 8.97 -6.31
CA ILE A 36 9.87 8.38 -7.64
C ILE A 36 8.49 8.44 -8.29
N ILE A 37 8.46 8.97 -9.51
CA ILE A 37 7.26 9.02 -10.34
C ILE A 37 7.26 7.82 -11.30
N LYS A 38 6.14 7.12 -11.38
CA LYS A 38 5.89 6.03 -12.32
C LYS A 38 4.82 6.45 -13.32
N ILE A 39 5.15 6.35 -14.61
CA ILE A 39 4.19 6.49 -15.70
C ILE A 39 3.56 5.11 -15.94
N ASP A 40 2.23 5.05 -15.91
CA ASP A 40 1.45 3.82 -16.10
C ASP A 40 0.24 4.09 -16.99
N LYS A 41 -0.50 3.04 -17.34
CA LYS A 41 -1.78 3.09 -18.05
C LYS A 41 -2.81 2.23 -17.34
N ILE A 42 -4.06 2.67 -17.33
CA ILE A 42 -5.20 1.88 -16.86
C ILE A 42 -6.06 1.56 -18.08
N LEU A 43 -6.02 0.30 -18.51
CA LEU A 43 -6.71 -0.20 -19.70
C LEU A 43 -7.91 -1.08 -19.34
N GLU A 44 -7.93 -1.63 -18.12
CA GLU A 44 -8.98 -2.51 -17.63
C GLU A 44 -9.06 -2.52 -16.09
N TYR A 45 -10.12 -3.11 -15.53
CA TYR A 45 -10.33 -3.11 -14.08
C TYR A 45 -9.19 -3.71 -13.23
N LYS A 46 -8.47 -4.71 -13.76
CA LYS A 46 -7.41 -5.41 -13.02
C LYS A 46 -6.16 -4.56 -12.79
N ASP A 47 -5.94 -3.52 -13.62
CA ASP A 47 -4.82 -2.60 -13.49
C ASP A 47 -4.84 -1.81 -12.17
N ALA A 48 -6.03 -1.67 -11.57
CA ALA A 48 -6.19 -1.04 -10.26
C ALA A 48 -5.28 -1.68 -9.19
N GLU A 49 -5.10 -3.01 -9.23
CA GLU A 49 -4.28 -3.72 -8.25
C GLU A 49 -2.80 -3.34 -8.36
N ARG A 50 -2.29 -3.22 -9.59
CA ARG A 50 -0.92 -2.77 -9.86
C ARG A 50 -0.72 -1.34 -9.37
N VAL A 51 -1.63 -0.42 -9.69
CA VAL A 51 -1.55 0.98 -9.25
C VAL A 51 -1.60 1.08 -7.72
N GLN A 52 -2.52 0.35 -7.07
CA GLN A 52 -2.62 0.30 -5.61
C GLN A 52 -1.32 -0.20 -4.95
N LYS A 53 -0.64 -1.16 -5.57
CA LYS A 53 0.65 -1.68 -5.07
C LYS A 53 1.74 -0.60 -5.19
N LEU A 54 1.88 0.04 -6.34
CA LEU A 54 2.87 1.09 -6.56
C LEU A 54 2.71 2.25 -5.56
N VAL A 55 1.48 2.70 -5.33
CA VAL A 55 1.25 3.82 -4.40
C VAL A 55 1.55 3.40 -2.95
N ARG A 56 1.25 2.16 -2.56
CA ARG A 56 1.64 1.61 -1.24
C ARG A 56 3.15 1.49 -1.06
N GLU A 57 3.90 1.29 -2.14
CA GLU A 57 5.36 1.29 -2.15
C GLU A 57 5.97 2.71 -2.15
N GLY A 58 5.14 3.76 -2.13
CA GLY A 58 5.60 5.15 -2.07
C GLY A 58 5.84 5.81 -3.42
N PHE A 59 5.42 5.20 -4.53
CA PHE A 59 5.50 5.82 -5.86
C PHE A 59 4.36 6.82 -6.07
N ILE A 60 4.67 7.96 -6.69
CA ILE A 60 3.66 8.80 -7.35
C ILE A 60 3.34 8.15 -8.69
N VAL A 61 2.08 7.89 -8.99
CA VAL A 61 1.65 7.26 -10.25
C VAL A 61 0.94 8.28 -11.12
N LEU A 62 1.39 8.42 -12.37
CA LEU A 62 0.70 9.15 -13.42
C LEU A 62 0.13 8.12 -14.40
N ALA A 63 -1.15 7.82 -14.24
CA ALA A 63 -1.84 6.78 -15.01
C ALA A 63 -2.70 7.41 -16.11
N GLU A 64 -2.38 7.11 -17.37
CA GLU A 64 -3.22 7.48 -18.50
C GLU A 64 -4.48 6.58 -18.56
N THR A 65 -5.66 7.18 -18.76
CA THR A 65 -6.96 6.49 -18.65
C THR A 65 -7.91 6.71 -19.83
N GLU A 66 -7.49 7.44 -20.86
CA GLU A 66 -8.28 7.80 -22.04
C GLU A 66 -8.79 6.57 -22.79
N GLU A 67 -7.99 5.51 -22.91
CA GLU A 67 -8.43 4.27 -23.57
C GLU A 67 -9.59 3.61 -22.82
N LEU A 68 -9.44 3.39 -21.50
CA LEU A 68 -10.52 2.82 -20.70
C LEU A 68 -11.73 3.76 -20.62
N LYS A 69 -11.50 5.08 -20.54
CA LYS A 69 -12.57 6.09 -20.58
C LYS A 69 -13.41 5.98 -21.84
N ASN A 70 -12.78 5.84 -23.00
CA ASN A 70 -13.47 5.76 -24.28
C ASN A 70 -14.17 4.41 -24.48
N LYS A 71 -13.61 3.34 -23.89
CA LYS A 71 -14.19 2.00 -23.92
C LYS A 71 -15.39 1.85 -22.98
N ASP A 72 -15.23 2.21 -21.70
CA ASP A 72 -16.25 2.09 -20.66
C ASP A 72 -15.98 3.06 -19.49
N VAL A 73 -16.67 4.21 -19.50
CA VAL A 73 -16.62 5.21 -18.41
C VAL A 73 -17.08 4.63 -17.06
N GLY A 74 -17.99 3.66 -17.06
CA GLY A 74 -18.49 3.01 -15.85
C GLY A 74 -17.44 2.08 -15.22
N GLU A 75 -16.68 1.35 -16.04
CA GLU A 75 -15.51 0.60 -15.59
C GLU A 75 -14.43 1.55 -15.06
N LEU A 76 -14.12 2.65 -15.76
CA LEU A 76 -13.16 3.65 -15.28
C LEU A 76 -13.56 4.20 -13.90
N ARG A 77 -14.84 4.57 -13.71
CA ARG A 77 -15.33 5.06 -12.41
C ARG A 77 -15.13 4.02 -11.30
N ARG A 78 -15.40 2.73 -11.58
CA ARG A 78 -15.18 1.65 -10.61
C ARG A 78 -13.70 1.47 -10.28
N VAL A 79 -12.81 1.61 -11.25
CA VAL A 79 -11.35 1.60 -11.02
C VAL A 79 -10.92 2.77 -10.14
N ILE A 80 -11.36 3.99 -10.45
CA ILE A 80 -11.04 5.18 -9.66
C ILE A 80 -11.53 5.02 -8.22
N GLU A 81 -12.75 4.56 -8.00
CA GLU A 81 -13.30 4.34 -6.65
C GLU A 81 -12.52 3.26 -5.87
N ARG A 82 -12.10 2.19 -6.56
CA ARG A 82 -11.24 1.15 -5.94
C ARG A 82 -9.89 1.73 -5.52
N ILE A 83 -9.22 2.49 -6.39
CA ILE A 83 -7.93 3.14 -6.08
C ILE A 83 -8.09 4.15 -4.95
N LYS A 84 -9.14 4.98 -5.00
CA LYS A 84 -9.43 6.02 -4.00
C LYS A 84 -9.56 5.45 -2.58
N LYS A 85 -10.21 4.29 -2.41
CA LYS A 85 -10.28 3.61 -1.10
C LYS A 85 -8.89 3.31 -0.52
N THR A 86 -7.95 2.86 -1.34
CA THR A 86 -6.56 2.62 -0.92
C THR A 86 -5.85 3.92 -0.61
N VAL A 87 -5.96 4.92 -1.49
CA VAL A 87 -5.33 6.22 -1.31
C VAL A 87 -5.80 6.89 -0.01
N THR A 88 -7.10 6.88 0.27
CA THR A 88 -7.66 7.41 1.51
C THR A 88 -7.15 6.64 2.74
N ALA A 89 -7.04 5.31 2.66
CA ALA A 89 -6.55 4.49 3.77
C ALA A 89 -5.09 4.76 4.15
N ILE A 90 -4.28 5.27 3.21
CA ILE A 90 -2.87 5.62 3.44
C ILE A 90 -2.63 7.13 3.55
N ASP A 91 -3.70 7.92 3.73
CA ASP A 91 -3.69 9.39 3.70
C ASP A 91 -2.96 9.99 2.47
N GLY A 92 -3.07 9.32 1.32
CA GLY A 92 -2.56 9.80 0.06
C GLY A 92 -3.43 10.90 -0.58
N ASP A 93 -3.19 11.16 -1.85
CA ASP A 93 -4.02 12.07 -2.64
C ASP A 93 -4.29 11.50 -4.04
N VAL A 94 -5.43 11.86 -4.63
CA VAL A 94 -5.80 11.43 -5.99
C VAL A 94 -6.59 12.52 -6.71
N VAL A 95 -6.18 12.84 -7.93
CA VAL A 95 -6.88 13.80 -8.80
C VAL A 95 -6.90 13.33 -10.24
N MET A 96 -7.95 13.73 -10.96
CA MET A 96 -7.96 13.66 -12.42
C MET A 96 -7.26 14.91 -12.96
N GLY A 97 -6.11 14.74 -13.59
CA GLY A 97 -5.37 15.78 -14.29
C GLY A 97 -5.84 15.98 -15.73
N PRO A 98 -5.14 16.85 -16.49
CA PRO A 98 -5.41 17.07 -17.91
C PRO A 98 -5.27 15.79 -18.74
N LYS A 99 -5.98 15.73 -19.87
CA LYS A 99 -5.91 14.61 -20.83
C LYS A 99 -6.15 13.22 -20.20
N SER A 100 -7.06 13.17 -19.23
CA SER A 100 -7.45 11.93 -18.55
C SER A 100 -6.27 11.20 -17.89
N VAL A 101 -5.28 11.95 -17.38
CA VAL A 101 -4.20 11.39 -16.55
C VAL A 101 -4.64 11.42 -15.09
N LEU A 102 -4.84 10.23 -14.51
CA LEU A 102 -5.09 10.07 -13.09
C LEU A 102 -3.75 10.19 -12.34
N ILE A 103 -3.65 11.19 -11.46
CA ILE A 103 -2.49 11.42 -10.61
C ILE A 103 -2.80 10.80 -9.26
N ILE A 104 -1.98 9.82 -8.84
CA ILE A 104 -2.14 9.12 -7.56
C ILE A 104 -0.88 9.29 -6.72
N CYS A 105 -1.05 9.81 -5.52
CA CYS A 105 0.02 10.19 -4.60
C CYS A 105 -0.01 9.31 -3.34
N PRO A 106 1.15 8.85 -2.84
CA PRO A 106 1.26 8.21 -1.53
C PRO A 106 1.06 9.25 -0.40
N GLY A 107 0.95 8.79 0.85
CA GLY A 107 0.72 9.67 2.00
C GLY A 107 1.77 10.77 2.21
N SER A 108 2.98 10.60 1.69
CA SER A 108 4.06 11.61 1.74
C SER A 108 3.92 12.75 0.73
N VAL A 109 2.87 12.77 -0.09
CA VAL A 109 2.66 13.73 -1.19
C VAL A 109 1.20 14.19 -1.22
N LYS A 110 0.98 15.50 -1.38
CA LYS A 110 -0.35 16.09 -1.60
C LYS A 110 -0.36 16.92 -2.89
N VAL A 111 -1.52 16.99 -3.52
CA VAL A 111 -1.74 17.82 -4.71
C VAL A 111 -2.32 19.17 -4.29
N ALA A 112 -1.61 20.25 -4.59
CA ALA A 112 -2.13 21.61 -4.41
C ALA A 112 -3.30 21.85 -5.37
N ARG A 113 -4.37 22.47 -4.85
CA ARG A 113 -5.58 22.84 -5.60
C ARG A 113 -5.83 24.32 -5.35
N GLU A 114 -5.56 25.13 -6.35
CA GLU A 114 -5.84 26.57 -6.39
C GLU A 114 -6.97 26.84 -7.38
#